data_AF-A0A238Y1S3-F1
#
_entry.id   AF-A0A238Y1S3-F1
#
_cell.length_a   1.000
_cell.length_b   1.000
_cell.length_c   1.000
_cell.angle_alpha   90.00
_cell.angle_beta   90.00
_cell.angle_gamma   90.00
#
_symmetry.space_group_name_H-M   'P 1'
#
loop_
_entity.id
_entity.type
_entity.pdbx_description
1 polymer ?
#
loop_
_entity_poly.entity_id
_entity_poly.type
_entity_poly.pdbx_seq_one_letter_code
_entity_poly.pdbx_strand_id
1 'polypeptide(L)' 'MKANQSIAYNFSFKKGDEVIYGGDMNATVIEEFENGLVRIALANFGEISVLKKTLEFKK' A
#
# COMPACT_ATOMS: atom_id res chain seq x y z
N MET A 1 -34.03 6.12 -8.52
CA MET A 1 -32.69 6.69 -8.78
C MET A 1 -31.65 5.65 -8.37
N LYS A 2 -30.95 5.01 -9.32
CA LYS A 2 -29.86 4.09 -8.99
C LYS A 2 -28.67 4.95 -8.59
N ALA A 3 -28.30 4.93 -7.32
CA ALA A 3 -27.05 5.54 -6.88
C ALA A 3 -25.91 4.78 -7.58
N ASN A 4 -25.36 5.36 -8.64
CA ASN A 4 -24.02 5.02 -9.11
C ASN A 4 -23.08 5.56 -8.03
N GLN A 5 -22.97 4.82 -6.93
CA GLN A 5 -21.85 4.98 -6.02
C GLN A 5 -20.64 4.56 -6.83
N SER A 6 -19.92 5.54 -7.39
CA SER A 6 -18.53 5.37 -7.74
C SER A 6 -17.85 4.95 -6.45
N ILE A 7 -17.74 3.63 -6.26
CA ILE A 7 -16.94 3.03 -5.21
C ILE A 7 -15.51 3.39 -5.60
N ALA A 8 -15.08 4.59 -5.24
CA ALA A 8 -13.67 4.87 -5.07
C ALA A 8 -13.25 3.85 -4.03
N TYR A 9 -12.60 2.77 -4.46
CA TYR A 9 -11.91 1.86 -3.57
C TYR A 9 -10.89 2.73 -2.85
N ASN A 10 -11.30 3.27 -1.70
CA ASN A 10 -10.48 4.09 -0.82
C ASN A 10 -9.58 3.11 -0.06
N PHE A 11 -8.78 2.36 -0.82
CA PHE A 11 -7.96 1.30 -0.30
C PHE A 11 -6.85 1.97 0.48
N SER A 12 -6.87 1.85 1.80
CA SER A 12 -5.84 2.38 2.69
C SER A 12 -5.03 1.20 3.20
N PHE A 13 -3.72 1.40 3.29
CA PHE A 13 -2.82 0.43 3.88
C PHE A 13 -2.79 0.61 5.39
N LYS A 14 -2.86 -0.48 6.12
CA LYS A 14 -2.71 -0.50 7.57
C LYS A 14 -1.30 -0.94 7.92
N LYS A 15 -0.78 -0.40 9.03
CA LYS A 15 0.48 -0.88 9.60
C LYS A 15 0.38 -2.40 9.84
N GLY A 16 1.35 -3.13 9.33
CA GLY A 16 1.42 -4.59 9.38
C GLY A 16 0.87 -5.30 8.14
N ASP A 17 0.21 -4.60 7.20
CA ASP A 17 -0.26 -5.24 5.97
C ASP A 17 0.92 -5.77 5.13
N GLU A 18 0.78 -7.00 4.64
CA GLU A 18 1.71 -7.57 3.67
C GLU A 18 1.35 -7.09 2.25
N VAL A 19 2.33 -6.50 1.58
CA VAL A 19 2.17 -5.92 0.25
C VAL A 19 3.31 -6.38 -0.66
N ILE A 20 3.07 -6.28 -1.96
CA ILE A 20 4.07 -6.51 -2.99
C ILE A 20 4.52 -5.14 -3.50
N TYR A 21 5.83 -4.89 -3.45
CA TYR A 21 6.47 -3.71 -4.01
C TYR A 21 7.17 -4.08 -5.32
N GLY A 22 6.86 -3.34 -6.39
CA GLY A 22 7.53 -3.52 -7.68
C GLY A 22 7.27 -4.87 -8.37
N GLY A 23 6.17 -5.55 -8.06
CA GLY A 23 5.75 -6.81 -8.68
C GLY A 23 6.22 -8.09 -7.99
N ASP A 24 7.41 -8.07 -7.38
CA ASP A 24 8.05 -9.33 -6.93
C ASP A 24 8.53 -9.29 -5.47
N MET A 25 8.61 -8.10 -4.84
CA MET A 25 9.21 -7.96 -3.52
C MET A 25 8.14 -7.91 -2.43
N ASN A 26 8.21 -8.85 -1.49
CA ASN A 26 7.40 -8.80 -0.28
C ASN A 26 7.87 -7.64 0.61
N ALA A 27 6.91 -6.84 1.06
CA ALA A 27 7.13 -5.78 2.01
C ALA A 27 6.01 -5.74 3.06
N THR A 28 6.30 -5.13 4.20
CA THR A 28 5.34 -4.90 5.26
C THR A 28 5.10 -3.41 5.39
N VAL A 29 3.83 -2.98 5.43
CA VAL A 29 3.48 -1.58 5.65
C VAL A 29 3.84 -1.18 7.07
N ILE A 30 4.58 -0.08 7.20
CA ILE A 30 4.94 0.51 8.49
C ILE A 30 4.02 1.69 8.80
N GLU A 31 3.76 2.54 7.81
CA GLU A 31 2.97 3.76 7.97
C GLU A 31 2.44 4.24 6.61
N GLU A 32 1.19 4.67 6.56
CA GLU A 32 0.63 5.40 5.41
C GLU A 32 0.53 6.88 5.78
N PHE A 33 1.02 7.74 4.88
CA PHE A 33 0.96 9.18 5.02
C PHE A 33 -0.20 9.77 4.20
N GLU A 34 -0.77 10.87 4.67
CA GLU A 34 -1.86 11.57 3.97
C GLU A 34 -1.48 12.09 2.58
N ASN A 35 -0.18 12.26 2.32
CA ASN A 35 0.34 12.69 1.01
C ASN A 35 0.44 11.54 -0.02
N GLY A 36 -0.07 10.35 0.29
CA GLY A 36 -0.07 9.20 -0.61
C GLY A 36 1.27 8.45 -0.68
N LEU A 37 2.20 8.74 0.24
CA LEU A 37 3.36 7.90 0.48
C LEU A 37 3.03 6.81 1.49
N VAL A 38 3.72 5.69 1.36
CA VAL A 38 3.65 4.56 2.28
C VAL A 38 5.07 4.17 2.62
N ARG A 39 5.38 4.15 3.92
CA ARG A 39 6.62 3.57 4.43
C ARG A 39 6.43 2.07 4.52
N ILE A 40 7.33 1.33 3.88
CA ILE A 40 7.34 -0.12 3.89
C ILE A 40 8.69 -0.63 4.42
N ALA A 41 8.68 -1.79 5.06
CA ALA A 41 9.87 -2.55 5.41
C ALA A 41 10.04 -3.70 4.42
N LEU A 42 11.18 -3.72 3.74
CA LEU A 42 11.63 -4.82 2.90
C LEU A 42 12.51 -5.75 3.74
N ALA A 43 12.19 -7.05 3.74
CA ALA A 43 12.81 -8.03 4.64
C ALA A 43 14.36 -7.99 4.67
N ASN A 44 15.00 -7.69 3.53
CA ASN A 44 16.46 -7.69 3.40
C ASN A 44 17.07 -6.32 3.08
N PHE A 45 16.25 -5.27 2.91
CA PHE A 45 16.72 -3.96 2.43
C PHE A 45 16.40 -2.81 3.39
N GLY A 46 15.75 -3.09 4.51
CA GLY A 46 15.35 -2.08 5.49
C GLY A 46 14.08 -1.35 5.08
N GLU A 47 13.94 -0.11 5.55
CA GLU A 47 12.72 0.68 5.36
C GLU A 47 12.87 1.72 4.26
N ILE A 48 11.86 1.82 3.39
CA ILE A 48 11.81 2.81 2.31
C ILE A 48 10.41 3.44 2.24
N SER A 49 10.34 4.67 1.73
CA SER A 49 9.07 5.35 1.44
C SER A 49 8.79 5.30 -0.06
N VAL A 50 7.62 4.79 -0.42
CA VAL A 50 7.20 4.60 -1.81
C VAL A 50 5.82 5.21 -2.03
N LEU A 51 5.46 5.46 -3.30
CA LEU A 51 4.12 5.93 -3.61
C LEU A 51 3.12 4.79 -3.42
N LYS A 52 1.97 5.09 -2.84
CA LYS A 52 0.87 4.12 -2.63
C LYS A 52 0.53 3.32 -3.89
N LYS A 53 0.58 3.96 -5.07
CA LYS A 53 0.28 3.33 -6.36
C LYS A 53 1.28 2.26 -6.82
N THR A 54 2.46 2.18 -6.19
CA THR A 54 3.49 1.17 -6.52
C THR A 54 3.40 -0.07 -5.63
N LEU A 55 2.41 -0.11 -4.74
CA LEU A 55 2.16 -1.21 -3.83
C LEU A 55 0.91 -1.97 -4.28
N GLU A 56 0.97 -3.28 -4.17
CA GLU A 56 -0.14 -4.18 -4.45
C GLU A 56 -0.43 -5.03 -3.21
N PHE A 57 -1.72 -5.29 -2.92
CA PHE A 57 -2.07 -6.21 -1.85
C PHE A 57 -1.70 -7.63 -2.26
N LYS A 58 -1.03 -8.34 -1.36
CA LYS A 58 -0.83 -9.78 -1.48
C LYS A 58 -2.21 -10.44 -1.36
N LYS A 59 -2.71 -10.99 -2.47
CA LYS A 59 -3.98 -11.73 -2.52
C LYS A 59 -3.93 -13.01 -1.68
#